data_AF-A0A256ZIU3-F1
#
_entry.id   AF-A0A256ZIU3-F1
#
_cell.length_a   1.000
_cell.length_b   1.000
_cell.length_c   1.000
_cell.angle_alpha   90.00
_cell.angle_beta   90.00
_cell.angle_gamma   90.00
#
_symmetry.space_group_name_H-M   'P 1'
#
loop_
_entity.id
_entity.type
_entity.pdbx_description
1 polymer ?
#
loop_
_entity_poly.entity_id
_entity_poly.type
_entity_poly.pdbx_seq_one_letter_code
_entity_poly.pdbx_strand_id
1 'polypeptide(L)'
;MAEECSDFVDCREIFKQLVRERRISVYLSKHALERIVERRYWGFKGAKKEVIVDIIKNVFRDGEFKVFADNIIVWTKNYVLICSINREFNIVVKTVITRATLKKELQEKLKKGIRVKWKQINVEIPKLQTSTSNNYG
;
A
#
# COMPACT_ATOMS: atom_id res chain seq x y z
N MET A 1 19.97 -21.92 1.61
CA MET A 1 20.77 -21.32 2.71
C MET A 1 21.77 -20.39 2.06
N ALA A 2 21.90 -19.10 2.35
CA ALA A 2 21.30 -18.17 3.31
C ALA A 2 21.07 -16.86 2.51
N GLU A 3 20.11 -15.99 2.84
CA GLU A 3 20.33 -14.95 3.85
C GLU A 3 18.94 -14.37 4.21
N GLU A 4 18.29 -14.96 5.21
CA GLU A 4 17.15 -14.33 5.88
C GLU A 4 17.71 -13.24 6.79
N CYS A 5 18.06 -12.09 6.21
CA CYS A 5 18.39 -10.89 6.96
C CYS A 5 17.06 -10.22 7.40
N SER A 6 16.33 -10.89 8.29
CA SER A 6 15.18 -10.31 8.97
C SER A 6 15.68 -9.34 10.04
N ASP A 7 16.29 -8.22 9.62
CA ASP A 7 16.39 -7.06 10.51
C ASP A 7 14.96 -6.58 10.73
N PHE A 8 14.39 -7.02 11.84
CA PHE A 8 13.03 -6.70 12.25
C PHE A 8 12.91 -5.18 12.41
N VAL A 9 12.13 -4.58 11.52
CA VAL A 9 11.77 -3.17 11.62
C VAL A 9 10.46 -3.07 12.39
N ASP A 10 10.50 -2.54 13.62
CA ASP A 10 9.28 -2.28 14.38
C ASP A 10 8.52 -1.13 13.73
N CYS A 11 7.45 -1.48 13.02
CA CYS A 11 6.61 -0.53 12.30
C CYS A 11 5.95 0.48 13.25
N ARG A 12 5.77 0.19 14.54
CA ARG A 12 5.13 1.10 15.50
C ARG A 12 6.01 2.31 15.78
N GLU A 13 7.29 2.09 16.05
CA GLU A 13 8.23 3.17 16.36
C GLU A 13 8.45 4.07 15.14
N ILE A 14 8.67 3.46 13.98
CA ILE A 14 8.83 4.24 12.76
C ILE A 14 7.55 4.99 12.39
N PHE A 15 6.38 4.37 12.54
CA PHE A 15 5.13 5.06 12.24
C PHE A 15 4.91 6.29 13.14
N LYS A 16 5.31 6.25 14.41
CA LYS A 16 5.28 7.44 15.28
C LYS A 16 6.15 8.57 14.73
N GLN A 17 7.34 8.25 14.23
CA GLN A 17 8.20 9.24 13.59
C GLN A 17 7.55 9.84 12.34
N LEU A 18 7.01 8.99 11.46
CA LEU A 18 6.30 9.44 10.26
C LEU A 18 5.13 10.36 10.62
N VAL A 19 4.33 10.00 11.63
CA VAL A 19 3.21 10.82 12.13
C VAL A 19 3.70 12.18 12.63
N ARG A 20 4.84 12.24 13.32
CA ARG A 20 5.44 13.49 13.81
C ARG A 20 5.85 14.40 12.67
N GLU A 21 6.49 13.85 11.63
CA GLU A 21 6.91 14.58 10.44
C GLU A 21 5.73 14.94 9.52
N ARG A 22 4.63 14.18 9.60
CA ARG A 22 3.44 14.27 8.75
C ARG A 22 3.76 14.14 7.26
N ARG A 23 4.82 13.40 6.92
CA ARG A 23 5.23 13.12 5.54
C ARG A 23 5.43 11.62 5.39
N ILE A 24 4.99 11.08 4.25
CA ILE A 24 5.18 9.66 3.91
C ILE A 24 5.55 9.51 2.45
N SER A 25 6.39 8.51 2.19
CA SER A 25 6.68 7.97 0.87
C SER A 25 6.11 6.55 0.80
N VAL A 26 5.30 6.29 -0.21
CA VAL A 26 4.55 5.05 -0.38
C VAL A 26 4.96 4.37 -1.67
N TYR A 27 5.44 3.13 -1.58
CA TYR A 27 5.83 2.32 -2.73
C TYR A 27 4.82 1.20 -2.93
N LEU A 28 4.38 1.00 -4.16
CA LEU A 28 3.53 -0.15 -4.47
C LEU A 28 4.39 -1.35 -4.83
N SER A 29 4.08 -2.52 -4.26
CA SER A 29 4.63 -3.76 -4.79
C SER A 29 4.01 -4.07 -6.16
N LYS A 30 4.72 -4.86 -6.98
CA LYS A 30 4.16 -5.39 -8.24
C LYS A 30 2.85 -6.12 -8.00
N HIS A 31 2.79 -6.94 -6.94
CA HIS A 31 1.59 -7.67 -6.56
C HIS A 31 0.43 -6.72 -6.22
N ALA A 32 0.66 -5.69 -5.41
CA ALA A 32 -0.37 -4.70 -5.08
C ALA A 32 -0.90 -3.99 -6.33
N LEU A 33 -0.02 -3.68 -7.28
CA LEU A 33 -0.39 -3.07 -8.56
C LEU A 33 -1.28 -4.01 -9.39
N GLU A 34 -0.89 -5.27 -9.55
CA GLU A 34 -1.68 -6.30 -10.24
C GLU A 34 -3.07 -6.42 -9.60
N ARG A 35 -3.12 -6.50 -8.26
CA ARG A 35 -4.37 -6.56 -7.49
C ARG A 35 -5.30 -5.36 -7.73
N ILE A 36 -4.77 -4.15 -7.90
CA ILE A 36 -5.57 -2.96 -8.23
C ILE A 36 -6.08 -3.02 -9.67
N VAL A 37 -5.21 -3.44 -10.60
CA VAL A 37 -5.51 -3.52 -12.04
C VAL A 37 -6.57 -4.60 -12.31
N GLU A 38 -6.33 -5.85 -11.89
CA GLU A 38 -7.24 -6.99 -12.06
C GLU A 38 -8.67 -6.69 -11.59
N ARG A 39 -8.81 -5.99 -10.47
CA ARG A 39 -10.13 -5.72 -9.88
C ARG A 39 -10.88 -4.57 -10.56
N ARG A 40 -10.19 -3.77 -11.37
CA ARG A 40 -10.79 -2.66 -12.13
C ARG A 40 -11.01 -3.01 -13.61
N TYR A 41 -10.66 -4.23 -14.03
CA TYR A 41 -10.68 -4.68 -15.42
C TYR A 41 -12.09 -4.79 -16.05
N TRP A 42 -13.18 -4.54 -15.31
CA TRP A 42 -14.52 -4.47 -15.92
C TRP A 42 -14.81 -3.17 -16.70
N GLY A 43 -13.90 -2.18 -16.71
CA GLY A 43 -14.13 -0.95 -17.47
C GLY A 43 -12.92 -0.17 -17.96
N PHE A 44 -11.68 -0.60 -17.66
CA PHE A 44 -10.48 0.19 -17.98
C PHE A 44 -9.35 -0.69 -18.51
N LYS A 45 -9.35 -0.96 -19.83
CA LYS A 45 -8.11 -1.28 -20.56
C LYS A 45 -7.19 -0.06 -20.42
N GLY A 46 -6.12 -0.17 -19.61
CA GLY A 46 -5.09 0.87 -19.49
C GLY A 46 -5.35 1.94 -18.42
N ALA A 47 -5.69 1.54 -17.19
CA ALA A 47 -5.71 2.49 -16.06
C ALA A 47 -4.38 3.26 -15.99
N LYS A 48 -4.43 4.58 -16.26
CA LYS A 48 -3.26 5.46 -16.22
C LYS A 48 -2.64 5.39 -14.82
N LYS A 49 -1.31 5.35 -14.75
CA LYS A 49 -0.54 5.31 -13.49
C LYS A 49 -1.02 6.35 -12.47
N GLU A 50 -1.41 7.53 -12.97
CA GLU A 50 -1.99 8.64 -12.21
C GLU A 50 -3.20 8.22 -11.37
N VAL A 51 -4.12 7.46 -11.95
CA VAL A 51 -5.33 7.00 -11.26
C VAL A 51 -4.96 6.07 -10.10
N ILE A 52 -3.94 5.23 -10.29
CA ILE A 52 -3.46 4.31 -9.24
C ILE A 52 -2.81 5.11 -8.12
N VAL A 53 -1.98 6.10 -8.46
CA VAL A 53 -1.41 7.05 -7.50
C VAL A 53 -2.51 7.75 -6.71
N ASP A 54 -3.56 8.25 -7.36
CA ASP A 54 -4.66 8.95 -6.70
C ASP A 54 -5.45 8.05 -5.75
N ILE A 55 -5.70 6.79 -6.11
CA ILE A 55 -6.33 5.82 -5.19
C ILE A 55 -5.51 5.70 -3.92
N ILE A 56 -4.20 5.47 -4.05
CA ILE A 56 -3.32 5.28 -2.90
C ILE A 56 -3.26 6.56 -2.07
N LYS A 57 -3.09 7.72 -2.70
CA LYS A 57 -3.14 9.01 -2.00
C LYS A 57 -4.44 9.19 -1.22
N ASN A 58 -5.59 8.88 -1.81
CA ASN A 58 -6.90 8.96 -1.15
C ASN A 58 -7.00 7.99 0.03
N VAL A 59 -6.54 6.74 -0.14
CA VAL A 59 -6.56 5.76 0.95
C VAL A 59 -5.69 6.20 2.12
N PHE A 60 -4.50 6.74 1.88
CA PHE A 60 -3.63 7.21 2.96
C PHE A 60 -4.10 8.53 3.59
N ARG A 61 -4.76 9.39 2.81
CA ARG A 61 -5.33 10.67 3.28
C ARG A 61 -6.52 10.48 4.21
N ASP A 62 -7.47 9.64 3.80
CA ASP A 62 -8.77 9.51 4.46
C ASP A 62 -8.89 8.22 5.29
N GLY A 63 -7.92 7.32 5.15
CA GLY A 63 -7.94 6.01 5.77
C GLY A 63 -7.67 6.04 7.27
N GLU A 64 -8.17 5.00 7.91
CA GLU A 64 -7.81 4.65 9.28
C GLU A 64 -6.64 3.68 9.26
N PHE A 65 -5.71 3.87 10.19
CA PHE A 65 -4.50 3.09 10.32
C PHE A 65 -4.53 2.24 11.58
N LYS A 66 -4.00 1.02 11.47
CA LYS A 66 -3.67 0.18 12.61
C LYS A 66 -2.27 -0.37 12.39
N VAL A 67 -1.43 -0.16 13.39
CA VAL A 67 -0.01 -0.45 13.29
C VAL A 67 0.31 -1.60 14.23
N PHE A 68 0.84 -2.67 13.66
CA PHE A 68 1.41 -3.80 14.37
C PHE A 68 2.93 -3.70 14.29
N ALA A 69 3.63 -4.65 14.90
CA ALA A 69 5.09 -4.60 14.93
C ALA A 69 5.68 -4.91 13.54
N ASP A 70 5.05 -5.81 12.77
CA ASP A 70 5.52 -6.28 11.46
C ASP A 70 4.83 -5.59 10.26
N ASN A 71 3.64 -5.00 10.46
CA ASN A 71 2.85 -4.44 9.39
C ASN A 71 1.98 -3.24 9.81
N ILE A 72 1.59 -2.46 8.80
CA ILE A 72 0.58 -1.42 8.90
C ILE A 72 -0.63 -1.86 8.07
N ILE A 73 -1.81 -1.77 8.64
CA ILE A 73 -3.06 -1.90 7.89
C ILE A 73 -3.66 -0.52 7.77
N VAL A 74 -3.96 -0.08 6.55
CA VAL A 74 -4.72 1.15 6.29
C VAL A 74 -5.99 0.80 5.53
N TRP A 75 -7.13 1.32 5.96
CA TRP A 75 -8.40 1.02 5.32
C TRP A 75 -9.30 2.24 5.17
N THR A 76 -10.14 2.16 4.14
CA THR A 76 -11.28 3.04 3.88
C THR A 76 -12.55 2.19 3.77
N LYS A 77 -13.66 2.81 3.33
CA LYS A 77 -14.87 2.09 2.97
C LYS A 77 -14.69 1.11 1.80
N ASN A 78 -13.75 1.39 0.89
CA ASN A 78 -13.62 0.63 -0.37
C ASN A 78 -12.39 -0.28 -0.39
N TYR A 79 -11.30 0.15 0.25
CA TYR A 79 -10.00 -0.50 0.15
C TYR A 79 -9.43 -0.79 1.53
N VAL A 80 -8.69 -1.89 1.63
CA VAL A 80 -7.83 -2.28 2.74
C VAL A 80 -6.46 -2.56 2.13
N LEU A 81 -5.44 -1.83 2.58
CA LEU A 81 -4.06 -2.04 2.18
C LEU A 81 -3.31 -2.67 3.35
N ILE A 82 -2.53 -3.70 3.04
CA ILE A 82 -1.55 -4.25 3.96
C ILE A 82 -0.19 -3.75 3.52
N CYS A 83 0.47 -3.05 4.42
CA CYS A 83 1.73 -2.36 4.19
C CYS A 83 2.79 -2.82 5.20
N SER A 84 4.05 -2.63 4.87
CA SER A 84 5.17 -2.67 5.81
C SER A 84 5.96 -1.39 5.71
N ILE A 85 6.92 -1.16 6.61
CA ILE A 85 7.89 -0.09 6.50
C ILE A 85 9.26 -0.72 6.19
N ASN A 86 10.00 -0.17 5.25
CA ASN A 86 11.37 -0.60 4.97
C ASN A 86 12.39 0.19 5.83
N ARG A 87 13.68 -0.14 5.71
CA ARG A 87 14.76 0.51 6.47
C ARG A 87 14.96 1.99 6.11
N GLU A 88 14.49 2.40 4.94
CA GLU A 88 14.56 3.79 4.45
C GLU A 88 13.32 4.60 4.83
N PHE A 89 12.54 4.14 5.81
CA PHE A 89 11.32 4.80 6.29
C PHE A 89 10.20 4.89 5.25
N ASN A 90 10.27 4.08 4.21
CA ASN A 90 9.29 4.03 3.14
C ASN A 90 8.19 3.02 3.43
N ILE A 91 6.93 3.41 3.23
CA ILE A 91 5.79 2.51 3.38
C ILE A 91 5.64 1.69 2.11
N VAL A 92 5.80 0.37 2.20
CA VAL A 92 5.64 -0.55 1.06
C VAL A 92 4.26 -1.20 1.14
N VAL A 93 3.41 -0.95 0.15
CA VAL A 93 2.11 -1.60 -0.01
C VAL A 93 2.34 -3.01 -0.54
N LYS A 94 2.17 -4.02 0.32
CA LYS A 94 2.36 -5.43 -0.04
C LYS A 94 1.18 -5.95 -0.85
N THR A 95 -0.04 -5.64 -0.44
CA THR A 95 -1.26 -6.08 -1.13
C THR A 95 -2.42 -5.13 -0.94
N VAL A 96 -3.38 -5.19 -1.88
CA VAL A 96 -4.63 -4.45 -1.86
C VAL A 96 -5.79 -5.43 -1.82
N ILE A 97 -6.65 -5.26 -0.83
CA ILE A 97 -7.86 -6.04 -0.61
C ILE A 97 -9.06 -5.10 -0.68
N THR A 98 -10.04 -5.44 -1.49
CA THR A 98 -11.32 -4.74 -1.54
C THR A 98 -12.20 -5.16 -0.38
N ARG A 99 -12.98 -4.24 0.17
CA ARG A 99 -13.80 -4.52 1.36
C ARG A 99 -14.84 -5.62 1.12
N ALA A 100 -15.33 -5.78 -0.11
CA ALA A 100 -16.24 -6.86 -0.51
C ALA A 100 -15.64 -8.26 -0.37
N THR A 101 -14.31 -8.39 -0.42
CA THR A 101 -13.59 -9.67 -0.32
C THR A 101 -13.03 -9.91 1.08
N LEU A 102 -13.32 -9.01 2.03
CA LEU A 102 -12.79 -9.07 3.38
C LEU A 102 -13.62 -10.05 4.23
N LYS A 103 -12.97 -11.11 4.74
CA LYS A 103 -13.59 -12.03 5.71
C LYS A 103 -14.06 -11.27 6.96
N LYS A 104 -15.16 -11.71 7.58
CA LYS A 104 -15.73 -11.09 8.79
C LYS A 104 -14.69 -10.92 9.91
N GLU A 105 -13.84 -11.92 10.14
CA GLU A 105 -12.76 -11.86 11.14
C GLU A 105 -11.79 -10.68 10.90
N LEU A 106 -11.46 -10.40 9.64
CA LEU A 106 -10.59 -9.28 9.31
C LEU A 106 -11.34 -7.95 9.50
N GLN A 107 -12.65 -7.89 9.20
CA GLN A 107 -13.46 -6.69 9.46
C GLN A 107 -13.51 -6.34 10.95
N GLU A 108 -13.59 -7.35 11.83
CA GLU A 108 -13.58 -7.12 13.28
C GLU A 108 -12.23 -6.60 13.78
N LYS A 109 -11.14 -7.01 13.14
CA LYS A 109 -9.80 -6.47 13.41
C LYS A 109 -9.63 -5.02 12.94
N LEU A 110 -10.42 -4.57 11.96
CA LEU A 110 -10.48 -3.18 11.47
C LEU A 110 -11.38 -2.28 12.35
N LYS A 111 -11.14 -2.29 13.66
CA LYS A 111 -11.78 -1.40 14.64
C LYS A 111 -10.68 -0.61 15.37
N LYS A 112 -11.04 0.60 15.85
CA LYS A 112 -10.18 1.50 16.62
C LYS A 112 -8.91 1.94 15.86
N GLY A 113 -9.06 2.29 14.58
CA GLY A 113 -7.95 2.83 13.80
C GLY A 113 -7.68 4.30 14.19
N ILE A 114 -6.46 4.75 13.91
CA ILE A 114 -6.07 6.15 14.04
C ILE A 114 -6.11 6.83 12.68
N ARG A 115 -6.56 8.09 12.64
CA ARG A 115 -6.47 8.93 11.45
C ARG A 115 -5.30 9.88 11.58
N VAL A 116 -4.52 10.01 10.51
CA VAL A 116 -3.34 10.88 10.49
C VAL A 116 -3.55 11.95 9.42
N LYS A 117 -3.38 13.22 9.80
CA LYS A 117 -3.43 14.35 8.86
C LYS A 117 -2.05 14.55 8.24
N TRP A 118 -1.78 13.82 7.16
CA TRP A 118 -0.54 13.97 6.40
C TRP A 118 -0.47 15.34 5.73
N LYS A 119 0.69 15.99 5.79
CA LYS A 119 1.01 17.21 5.03
C LYS A 119 1.45 16.88 3.60
N GLN A 120 2.10 15.73 3.42
CA GLN A 120 2.62 15.30 2.12
C GLN A 120 2.54 13.78 1.99
N ILE A 121 2.08 13.31 0.83
CA ILE A 121 1.99 11.90 0.47
C ILE A 121 2.63 11.72 -0.90
N ASN A 122 3.84 11.17 -0.92
CA ASN A 122 4.55 10.80 -2.14
C ASN A 122 4.23 9.35 -2.46
N VAL A 123 3.88 9.04 -3.72
CA VAL A 123 3.54 7.67 -4.13
C VAL A 123 4.38 7.30 -5.34
N GLU A 124 5.09 6.19 -5.23
CA GLU A 124 5.94 5.65 -6.27
C GLU A 124 5.39 4.29 -6.72
N ILE A 125 5.15 4.19 -8.03
CA ILE A 125 4.70 2.96 -8.67
C ILE A 125 5.92 2.35 -9.37
N PRO A 126 6.19 1.05 -9.20
CA PRO A 126 7.25 0.38 -9.93
C PRO A 126 7.03 0.57 -11.42
N LYS A 127 8.12 0.75 -12.17
CA LYS A 127 8.03 0.74 -13.64
C LYS A 127 7.47 -0.63 -14.03
N LEU A 128 6.21 -0.65 -14.49
CA LEU A 128 5.68 -1.77 -15.24
C LEU A 128 6.67 -1.97 -16.39
N GLN A 129 7.49 -3.03 -16.31
CA GLN A 129 8.21 -3.48 -17.47
C GLN A 129 7.14 -3.88 -18.47
N THR A 130 6.82 -2.99 -19.40
CA THR A 130 6.15 -3.39 -20.63
C THR A 130 7.10 -4.39 -21.24
N SER A 131 6.73 -5.67 -21.22
CA SER A 131 7.35 -6.68 -22.06
C SER A 131 7.19 -6.20 -23.49
N THR A 132 8.17 -5.46 -23.99
CA THR A 132 8.34 -5.24 -25.42
C THR A 132 8.65 -6.63 -25.95
N SER A 133 7.64 -7.30 -26.52
CA SER A 133 7.87 -8.50 -27.32
C SER A 133 8.84 -8.10 -28.42
N ASN A 134 10.08 -8.60 -28.31
CA ASN A 134 10.98 -8.72 -29.45
C ASN A 134 10.21 -9.43 -30.57
N ASN A 135 9.92 -8.71 -31.64
CA ASN A 135 9.77 -9.35 -32.94
C ASN A 135 11.00 -8.95 -33.75
N TYR A 136 11.86 -9.93 -33.96
CA TYR A 136 12.82 -9.92 -35.05
C TYR A 136 12.03 -9.84 -36.37
N GLY A 137 12.41 -8.89 -37.22
CA GLY A 137 12.02 -8.77 -38.62
C GLY A 137 13.18 -8.16 -39.37
#